data_AF-A0A2W1T4C2-F1
#
_entry.id   AF-A0A2W1T4C2-F1
#
_cell.length_a   1.000
_cell.length_b   1.000
_cell.length_c   1.000
_cell.angle_alpha   90.00
_cell.angle_beta   90.00
_cell.angle_gamma   90.00
#
_symmetry.space_group_name_H-M   'P 1'
#
loop_
_entity.id
_entity.type
_entity.pdbx_description
1 polymer ?
#
loop_
_entity_poly.entity_id
_entity_poly.type
_entity_poly.pdbx_seq_one_letter_code
_entity_poly.pdbx_strand_id
1 'polypeptide(L)'
;MVDDNVWSPPRRRNGIRWIVASGVLLPAGWIAWLLVALDGYSGAGNSTHSLAAQTTGSIFVTVVCAGVPLTGVVVLLVQRRRNRSVTLVGPVACAVFAVLAAGTLGYPTVGVAETSAADAERRAQPLTALETSRTQAEAEQDLAAVGERAVRALGEDVRPGDVEQFTRGCPLSNLQRGTEYTWRWQVPSDPEDEQQTDAEREADQLPDDEVDRRLAPVRQVFRDAGLRDTDPHGWHIRALGDDWLAEANASVTKESGDVMVETTCLAGGPGDGYDDE
;
A
#
# COMPACT_ATOMS: atom_id res chain seq x y z
N MET A 1 6.19 65.93 59.31
CA MET A 1 5.29 64.95 58.66
C MET A 1 6.03 64.46 57.44
N VAL A 2 6.34 63.18 57.41
CA VAL A 2 7.15 62.51 56.38
C VAL A 2 6.20 62.10 55.26
N ASP A 3 6.51 62.52 54.03
CA ASP A 3 5.82 62.04 52.83
C ASP A 3 6.25 60.59 52.55
N ASP A 4 5.32 59.66 52.74
CA ASP A 4 5.48 58.26 52.34
C ASP A 4 5.45 58.17 50.81
N ASN A 5 6.65 58.27 50.22
CA ASN A 5 6.91 57.89 48.84
C ASN A 5 6.74 56.37 48.70
N VAL A 6 5.49 55.92 48.54
CA VAL A 6 5.16 54.54 48.15
C VAL A 6 5.60 54.34 46.69
N TRP A 7 6.89 54.05 46.53
CA TRP A 7 7.45 53.56 45.28
C TRP A 7 6.82 52.20 44.96
N SER A 8 5.84 52.21 44.05
CA SER A 8 5.34 50.99 43.42
C SER A 8 6.37 50.54 42.37
N PRO A 9 6.99 49.36 42.50
CA PRO A 9 7.91 48.89 41.46
C PRO A 9 7.15 48.78 40.14
N PRO A 10 7.75 49.19 39.00
CA PRO A 10 7.08 49.12 37.71
C PRO A 10 6.66 47.67 37.46
N ARG A 11 5.35 47.43 37.31
CA ARG A 11 4.79 46.13 36.95
C ARG A 11 5.41 45.70 35.63
N ARG A 12 6.49 44.90 35.70
CA ARG A 12 7.08 44.28 34.52
C ARG A 12 6.00 43.38 33.92
N ARG A 13 5.56 43.73 32.71
CA ARG A 13 4.61 42.92 31.94
C ARG A 13 5.36 41.70 31.44
N ASN A 14 5.60 40.76 32.35
CA ASN A 14 6.34 39.54 32.07
C ASN A 14 5.46 38.68 31.16
N GLY A 15 6.02 38.15 30.08
CA GLY A 15 5.34 37.25 29.14
C GLY A 15 4.84 35.93 29.73
N ILE A 16 4.67 35.83 31.05
CA ILE A 16 4.25 34.66 31.83
C ILE A 16 2.95 34.08 31.26
N ARG A 17 1.98 34.90 30.85
CA ARG A 17 0.74 34.40 30.24
C ARG A 17 0.99 33.62 28.95
N TRP A 18 1.96 34.03 28.13
CA TRP A 18 2.34 33.31 26.91
C TRP A 18 3.11 32.02 27.22
N ILE A 19 3.95 32.05 28.25
CA ILE A 19 4.69 30.87 28.72
C ILE A 19 3.73 29.82 29.26
N VAL A 20 2.77 30.22 30.12
CA VAL A 20 1.75 29.32 30.67
C VAL A 20 0.85 28.77 29.56
N ALA A 21 0.40 29.62 28.63
CA ALA A 21 -0.37 29.17 27.47
C ALA A 21 0.41 28.16 26.62
N SER A 22 1.68 28.43 26.31
CA SER A 22 2.54 27.53 25.52
C SER A 22 2.82 26.22 26.26
N GLY A 23 3.05 26.29 27.57
CA GLY A 23 3.31 25.13 28.42
C GLY A 23 2.10 24.22 28.62
N VAL A 24 0.87 24.73 28.47
CA VAL A 24 -0.37 23.93 28.47
C VAL A 24 -0.71 23.42 27.06
N LEU A 25 -0.48 24.22 26.03
CA LEU A 25 -0.76 23.86 24.64
C LEU A 25 0.09 22.70 24.13
N LEU A 26 1.34 22.59 24.57
CA LEU A 26 2.23 21.51 24.15
C LEU A 26 1.76 20.12 24.64
N PRO A 27 1.49 19.89 25.94
CA PRO A 27 0.94 18.62 26.40
C PRO A 27 -0.49 18.37 25.90
N ALA A 28 -1.34 19.40 25.80
CA ALA A 28 -2.68 19.24 25.22
C ALA A 28 -2.62 18.85 23.73
N GLY A 29 -1.70 19.44 22.97
CA GLY A 29 -1.44 19.09 21.58
C GLY A 29 -0.87 17.68 21.41
N TRP A 30 -0.02 17.26 22.34
CA TRP A 30 0.52 15.91 22.37
C TRP A 30 -0.58 14.87 22.67
N ILE A 31 -1.49 15.17 23.61
CA ILE A 31 -2.67 14.33 23.90
C ILE A 31 -3.60 14.28 22.69
N ALA A 32 -3.87 15.41 22.04
CA ALA A 32 -4.70 15.45 20.82
C ALA A 32 -4.07 14.65 19.67
N TRP A 33 -2.76 14.75 19.49
CA TRP A 33 -2.01 13.96 18.51
C TRP A 33 -2.09 12.45 18.82
N LEU A 34 -1.90 12.06 20.07
CA LEU A 34 -2.05 10.67 20.50
C LEU A 34 -3.46 10.13 20.26
N LEU A 35 -4.50 10.93 20.49
CA LEU A 35 -5.88 10.53 20.22
C LEU A 35 -6.11 10.29 18.72
N VAL A 36 -5.57 11.15 17.85
CA VAL A 36 -5.64 10.97 16.38
C VAL A 36 -4.82 9.76 15.91
N ALA A 37 -3.67 9.48 16.55
CA ALA A 37 -2.86 8.32 16.25
C ALA A 37 -3.54 7.00 16.71
N LEU A 38 -4.18 7.01 17.87
CA LEU A 38 -4.89 5.85 18.43
C LEU A 38 -6.16 5.51 17.65
N ASP A 39 -6.91 6.50 17.20
CA ASP A 39 -8.14 6.29 16.40
C ASP A 39 -7.84 5.56 15.07
N GLY A 40 -6.67 5.80 14.48
CA GLY A 40 -6.21 5.05 13.30
C GLY A 40 -5.73 3.63 13.58
N TYR A 41 -5.43 3.28 14.83
CA TYR A 41 -5.00 1.91 15.21
C TYR A 41 -6.19 1.03 15.63
N SER A 42 -7.28 1.63 16.14
CA SER A 42 -8.53 0.93 16.47
C SER A 42 -9.36 0.53 15.25
N GLY A 43 -8.97 0.95 14.04
CA GLY A 43 -9.66 0.67 12.78
C GLY A 43 -9.15 -0.52 11.97
N ALA A 44 -8.50 -1.51 12.60
CA ALA A 44 -8.01 -2.72 11.91
C ALA A 44 -9.13 -3.68 11.41
N GLY A 45 -10.38 -3.22 11.40
CA GLY A 45 -11.49 -3.90 10.73
C GLY A 45 -12.60 -2.90 10.40
N ASN A 46 -12.86 -2.71 9.11
CA ASN A 46 -14.11 -2.15 8.59
C ASN A 46 -14.52 -0.72 8.96
N SER A 47 -13.65 0.28 8.78
CA SER A 47 -14.13 1.66 8.71
C SER A 47 -13.40 2.45 7.63
N THR A 48 -14.15 2.90 6.63
CA THR A 48 -13.78 3.89 5.59
C THR A 48 -13.50 5.28 6.16
N HIS A 49 -12.98 5.37 7.39
CA HIS A 49 -12.48 6.62 7.94
C HIS A 49 -11.09 6.89 7.37
N SER A 50 -11.11 7.75 6.34
CA SER A 50 -9.98 8.06 5.47
C SER A 50 -8.70 8.40 6.23
N LEU A 51 -7.58 7.84 5.80
CA LEU A 51 -6.23 8.37 6.06
C LEU A 51 -6.17 9.91 5.93
N ALA A 52 -6.97 10.48 5.02
CA ALA A 52 -7.14 11.92 4.83
C ALA A 52 -7.60 12.68 6.09
N ALA A 53 -8.49 12.12 6.90
CA ALA A 53 -8.95 12.73 8.16
C ALA A 53 -7.85 12.72 9.23
N GLN A 54 -7.06 11.64 9.29
CA GLN A 54 -5.92 11.49 10.19
C GLN A 54 -4.77 12.46 9.85
N THR A 55 -4.49 12.65 8.55
CA THR A 55 -3.56 13.67 8.07
C THR A 55 -4.02 15.08 8.33
N THR A 56 -5.30 15.38 8.10
CA THR A 56 -5.81 16.75 8.28
C THR A 56 -5.81 17.13 9.77
N GLY A 57 -6.16 16.19 10.65
CA GLY A 57 -6.12 16.38 12.10
C GLY A 57 -4.70 16.62 12.62
N SER A 58 -3.73 15.81 12.21
CA SER A 58 -2.33 15.96 12.64
C SER A 58 -1.66 17.24 12.13
N ILE A 59 -1.96 17.66 10.89
CA ILE A 59 -1.49 18.95 10.33
C ILE A 59 -2.09 20.10 11.14
N PHE A 60 -3.39 20.08 11.42
CA PHE A 60 -4.06 21.16 12.15
C PHE A 60 -3.51 21.31 13.59
N VAL A 61 -3.31 20.19 14.29
CA VAL A 61 -2.70 20.19 15.63
C VAL A 61 -1.28 20.78 15.60
N THR A 62 -0.48 20.40 14.61
CA THR A 62 0.89 20.90 14.46
C THR A 62 0.92 22.41 14.19
N VAL A 63 0.04 22.89 13.30
CA VAL A 63 -0.07 24.33 12.98
C VAL A 63 -0.51 25.14 14.20
N VAL A 64 -1.48 24.64 14.98
CA VAL A 64 -1.94 25.35 16.19
C VAL A 64 -0.87 25.34 17.28
N CYS A 65 -0.23 24.20 17.54
CA CYS A 65 0.78 24.06 18.59
C CYS A 65 2.08 24.80 18.29
N ALA A 66 2.48 24.93 17.02
CA ALA A 66 3.65 25.72 16.63
C ALA A 66 3.31 27.21 16.36
N GLY A 67 2.13 27.49 15.82
CA GLY A 67 1.71 28.85 15.43
C GLY A 67 1.47 29.78 16.62
N VAL A 68 0.90 29.27 17.71
CA VAL A 68 0.67 30.07 18.94
C VAL A 68 1.98 30.56 19.58
N PRO A 69 3.00 29.71 19.85
CA PRO A 69 4.26 30.18 20.40
C PRO A 69 5.02 31.10 19.44
N LEU A 70 4.97 30.86 18.11
CA LEU A 70 5.56 31.78 17.12
C LEU A 70 4.90 33.17 17.13
N THR A 71 3.58 33.24 17.22
CA THR A 71 2.85 34.50 17.36
C THR A 71 3.26 35.22 18.67
N GLY A 72 3.45 34.47 19.76
CA GLY A 72 3.98 34.97 21.02
C GLY A 72 5.39 35.59 20.88
N VAL A 73 6.29 34.94 20.13
CA VAL A 73 7.63 35.47 19.83
C VAL A 73 7.54 36.82 19.10
N VAL A 74 6.75 36.90 18.02
CA VAL A 74 6.62 38.13 17.22
C VAL A 74 6.03 39.27 18.06
N VAL A 75 4.94 39.01 18.78
CA VAL A 75 4.27 40.03 19.61
C VAL A 75 5.19 40.54 20.72
N LEU A 76 5.90 39.64 21.42
CA LEU A 76 6.81 40.03 22.50
C LEU A 76 8.05 40.77 21.99
N LEU A 77 8.57 40.42 20.80
CA LEU A 77 9.67 41.14 20.16
C LEU A 77 9.24 42.53 19.66
N VAL A 78 8.04 42.66 19.09
CA VAL A 78 7.48 43.96 18.67
C VAL A 78 7.20 44.85 19.89
N GLN A 79 6.66 44.29 20.98
CA GLN A 79 6.46 45.02 22.22
C GLN A 79 7.78 45.45 22.86
N ARG A 80 8.83 44.63 22.76
CA ARG A 80 10.17 44.98 23.22
C ARG A 80 10.82 46.09 22.37
N ARG A 81 10.61 46.08 21.06
CA ARG A 81 11.05 47.19 20.18
C ARG A 81 10.41 48.52 20.58
N ARG A 82 9.15 48.51 21.05
CA ARG A 82 8.45 49.69 21.57
C ARG A 82 8.82 50.04 23.02
N ASN A 83 9.10 49.06 23.88
CA ASN A 83 9.40 49.24 25.30
C ASN A 83 10.54 48.32 25.77
N ARG A 84 11.71 48.91 26.08
CA ARG A 84 12.92 48.17 26.54
C ARG A 84 12.78 47.44 27.89
N SER A 85 11.69 47.65 28.64
CA SER A 85 11.44 47.04 29.95
C SER A 85 10.97 45.57 29.89
N VAL A 86 10.64 45.06 28.70
CA VAL A 86 10.20 43.67 28.48
C VAL A 86 11.40 42.72 28.50
N THR A 87 11.35 41.71 29.37
CA THR A 87 12.42 40.73 29.57
C THR A 87 12.50 39.71 28.44
N LEU A 88 13.73 39.34 28.06
CA LEU A 88 14.05 38.42 26.95
C LEU A 88 13.60 36.98 27.19
N VAL A 89 13.28 36.63 28.43
CA VAL A 89 12.89 35.29 28.86
C VAL A 89 11.61 34.80 28.15
N GLY A 90 10.64 35.69 27.91
CA GLY A 90 9.38 35.34 27.24
C GLY A 90 9.56 34.87 25.79
N PRO A 91 10.18 35.67 24.90
CA PRO A 91 10.46 35.28 23.53
C PRO A 91 11.31 34.00 23.43
N VAL A 92 12.33 33.85 24.28
CA VAL A 92 13.21 32.67 24.25
C VAL A 92 12.46 31.41 24.64
N ALA A 93 11.64 31.46 25.70
CA ALA A 93 10.81 30.32 26.10
C ALA A 93 9.81 29.93 25.01
N CYS A 94 9.12 30.90 24.39
CA CYS A 94 8.22 30.62 23.26
C CYS A 94 8.95 30.04 22.04
N ALA A 95 10.16 30.50 21.73
CA ALA A 95 10.96 29.94 20.65
C ALA A 95 11.36 28.48 20.91
N VAL A 96 11.76 28.15 22.14
CA VAL A 96 12.05 26.76 22.54
C VAL A 96 10.82 25.88 22.39
N PHE A 97 9.64 26.34 22.82
CA PHE A 97 8.40 25.58 22.65
C PHE A 97 7.99 25.41 21.17
N ALA A 98 8.22 26.40 20.32
CA ALA A 98 7.98 26.28 18.88
C ALA A 98 8.92 25.27 18.22
N VAL A 99 10.21 25.28 18.59
CA VAL A 99 11.20 24.31 18.08
C VAL A 99 10.86 22.90 18.57
N LEU A 100 10.47 22.74 19.84
CA LEU A 100 10.04 21.46 20.37
C LEU A 100 8.79 20.97 19.66
N ALA A 101 7.75 21.79 19.50
CA ALA A 101 6.53 21.41 18.78
C ALA A 101 6.81 21.05 17.31
N ALA A 102 7.63 21.83 16.61
CA ALA A 102 8.01 21.54 15.22
C ALA A 102 8.84 20.26 15.11
N GLY A 103 9.76 20.00 16.04
CA GLY A 103 10.59 18.80 16.04
C GLY A 103 9.83 17.54 16.42
N THR A 104 8.97 17.60 17.44
CA THR A 104 8.27 16.43 17.97
C THR A 104 6.96 16.11 17.25
N LEU A 105 6.27 17.11 16.68
CA LEU A 105 5.01 16.93 15.94
C LEU A 105 5.16 17.12 14.43
N GLY A 106 6.18 17.87 13.97
CA GLY A 106 6.40 18.14 12.55
C GLY A 106 7.14 17.02 11.79
N TYR A 107 8.03 16.28 12.45
CA TYR A 107 8.75 15.18 11.81
C TYR A 107 7.83 14.08 11.21
N PRO A 108 6.75 13.62 11.89
CA PRO A 108 5.83 12.66 11.31
C PRO A 108 4.92 13.25 10.21
N THR A 109 4.75 14.57 10.11
CA THR A 109 3.85 15.17 9.09
C THR A 109 4.51 15.37 7.72
N VAL A 110 5.83 15.56 7.66
CA VAL A 110 6.56 15.68 6.38
C VAL A 110 6.56 14.36 5.61
N GLY A 111 6.78 13.23 6.29
CA GLY A 111 6.73 11.91 5.67
C GLY A 111 5.36 11.57 5.08
N VAL A 112 4.28 12.12 5.65
CA VAL A 112 2.94 11.88 5.13
C VAL A 112 2.58 12.82 3.98
N ALA A 113 3.17 14.02 3.92
CA ALA A 113 2.97 14.92 2.79
C ALA A 113 3.55 14.35 1.48
N GLU A 114 4.71 13.68 1.56
CA GLU A 114 5.35 13.02 0.41
C GLU A 114 4.54 11.83 -0.09
N THR A 115 4.05 10.97 0.81
CA THR A 115 3.19 9.83 0.43
C THR A 115 1.84 10.30 -0.12
N SER A 116 1.27 11.38 0.43
CA SER A 116 0.00 11.95 -0.05
C SER A 116 0.13 12.55 -1.45
N ALA A 117 1.27 13.18 -1.75
CA ALA A 117 1.53 13.74 -3.08
C ALA A 117 1.69 12.62 -4.12
N ALA A 118 2.47 11.56 -3.79
CA ALA A 118 2.63 10.40 -4.65
C ALA A 118 1.31 9.64 -4.87
N ASP A 119 0.47 9.52 -3.84
CA ASP A 119 -0.86 8.91 -3.96
C ASP A 119 -1.82 9.75 -4.79
N ALA A 120 -1.81 11.07 -4.62
CA ALA A 120 -2.63 11.98 -5.42
C ALA A 120 -2.21 11.95 -6.89
N GLU A 121 -0.91 11.89 -7.15
CA GLU A 121 -0.36 11.74 -8.49
C GLU A 121 -0.79 10.41 -9.12
N ARG A 122 -0.66 9.28 -8.42
CA ARG A 122 -1.13 7.98 -8.90
C ARG A 122 -2.64 7.99 -9.22
N ARG A 123 -3.48 8.49 -8.31
CA ARG A 123 -4.94 8.60 -8.56
C ARG A 123 -5.30 9.51 -9.74
N ALA A 124 -4.47 10.51 -10.00
CA ALA A 124 -4.67 11.43 -11.11
C ALA A 124 -4.17 10.87 -12.45
N GLN A 125 -3.38 9.80 -12.45
CA GLN A 125 -2.97 9.13 -13.67
C GLN A 125 -4.19 8.41 -14.30
N PRO A 126 -4.38 8.51 -15.62
CA PRO A 126 -5.37 7.69 -16.30
C PRO A 126 -4.93 6.23 -16.26
N LEU A 127 -5.89 5.31 -16.46
CA LEU A 127 -5.58 3.89 -16.64
C LEU A 127 -4.57 3.71 -17.77
N THR A 128 -3.65 2.78 -17.60
CA THR A 128 -2.65 2.46 -18.61
C THR A 128 -3.29 1.74 -19.79
N ALA A 129 -2.60 1.78 -20.94
CA ALA A 129 -3.02 1.04 -22.12
C ALA A 129 -3.05 -0.48 -21.87
N LEU A 130 -2.21 -0.99 -20.96
CA LEU A 130 -2.18 -2.39 -20.55
C LEU A 130 -3.43 -2.78 -19.76
N GLU A 131 -3.78 -1.98 -18.76
CA GLU A 131 -4.97 -2.19 -17.92
C GLU A 131 -6.27 -2.13 -18.72
N THR A 132 -6.29 -1.40 -19.84
CA THR A 132 -7.46 -1.27 -20.72
C THR A 132 -7.31 -2.05 -22.03
N SER A 133 -6.29 -2.90 -22.13
CA SER A 133 -5.96 -3.62 -23.37
C SER A 133 -7.02 -4.64 -23.79
N ARG A 134 -7.78 -5.17 -22.83
CA ARG A 134 -8.78 -6.22 -23.01
C ARG A 134 -10.03 -5.96 -22.19
N THR A 135 -11.16 -6.37 -22.74
CA THR A 135 -12.40 -6.55 -21.97
C THR A 135 -12.37 -7.86 -21.18
N GLN A 136 -13.26 -8.00 -20.19
CA GLN A 136 -13.42 -9.25 -19.44
C GLN A 136 -13.60 -10.47 -20.35
N ALA A 137 -14.51 -10.38 -21.33
CA ALA A 137 -14.81 -11.50 -22.23
C ALA A 137 -13.60 -11.87 -23.11
N GLU A 138 -12.83 -10.88 -23.56
CA GLU A 138 -11.60 -11.11 -24.34
C GLU A 138 -10.50 -11.71 -23.47
N ALA A 139 -10.33 -11.23 -22.23
CA ALA A 139 -9.34 -11.77 -21.30
C ALA A 139 -9.61 -13.24 -20.97
N GLU A 140 -10.86 -13.58 -20.65
CA GLU A 140 -11.30 -14.96 -20.40
C GLU A 140 -11.09 -15.84 -21.64
N GLN A 141 -11.50 -15.38 -22.82
CA GLN A 141 -11.34 -16.14 -24.06
C GLN A 141 -9.86 -16.36 -24.43
N ASP A 142 -9.01 -15.34 -24.31
CA ASP A 142 -7.59 -15.44 -24.66
C ASP A 142 -6.83 -16.32 -23.65
N LEU A 143 -7.16 -16.22 -22.35
CA LEU A 143 -6.63 -17.13 -21.31
C LEU A 143 -6.97 -18.59 -21.63
N ALA A 144 -8.23 -18.86 -21.99
CA ALA A 144 -8.67 -20.17 -22.44
C ALA A 144 -7.80 -20.69 -23.58
N ALA A 145 -7.66 -19.86 -24.62
CA ALA A 145 -6.97 -20.26 -25.84
C ALA A 145 -5.48 -20.52 -25.60
N VAL A 146 -4.83 -19.82 -24.66
CA VAL A 146 -3.43 -20.07 -24.31
C VAL A 146 -3.29 -21.35 -23.50
N GLY A 147 -4.08 -21.52 -22.43
CA GLY A 147 -3.97 -22.70 -21.58
C GLY A 147 -4.42 -24.00 -22.26
N GLU A 148 -5.49 -23.98 -23.05
CA GLU A 148 -5.91 -25.15 -23.83
C GLU A 148 -4.85 -25.58 -24.84
N ARG A 149 -4.13 -24.63 -25.44
CA ARG A 149 -2.99 -24.95 -26.33
C ARG A 149 -1.82 -25.53 -25.55
N ALA A 150 -1.55 -25.03 -24.34
CA ALA A 150 -0.49 -25.55 -23.49
C ALA A 150 -0.81 -26.99 -23.01
N VAL A 151 -2.04 -27.26 -22.56
CA VAL A 151 -2.47 -28.62 -22.18
C VAL A 151 -2.41 -29.57 -23.37
N ARG A 152 -2.91 -29.16 -24.54
CA ARG A 152 -2.79 -29.96 -25.76
C ARG A 152 -1.34 -30.23 -26.15
N ALA A 153 -0.44 -29.29 -25.86
CA ALA A 153 1.00 -29.44 -26.10
C ALA A 153 1.67 -30.41 -25.11
N LEU A 154 1.09 -30.65 -23.93
CA LEU A 154 1.48 -31.74 -23.02
C LEU A 154 1.07 -33.12 -23.55
N GLY A 155 0.22 -33.20 -24.56
CA GLY A 155 -0.34 -34.45 -25.09
C GLY A 155 -1.64 -34.87 -24.43
N GLU A 156 -2.24 -34.01 -23.60
CA GLU A 156 -3.48 -34.25 -22.89
C GLU A 156 -4.67 -33.51 -23.53
N ASP A 157 -5.87 -34.05 -23.37
CA ASP A 157 -7.11 -33.42 -23.83
C ASP A 157 -7.82 -32.72 -22.66
N VAL A 158 -8.20 -31.45 -22.87
CA VAL A 158 -8.95 -30.67 -21.87
C VAL A 158 -10.37 -31.23 -21.74
N ARG A 159 -10.74 -31.72 -20.55
CA ARG A 159 -12.12 -32.15 -20.27
C ARG A 159 -12.90 -31.06 -19.54
N PRO A 160 -14.24 -31.00 -19.71
CA PRO A 160 -15.07 -30.10 -18.93
C PRO A 160 -15.00 -30.47 -17.45
N GLY A 161 -14.50 -29.56 -16.61
CA GLY A 161 -14.34 -29.78 -15.16
C GLY A 161 -12.88 -29.86 -14.67
N ASP A 162 -11.90 -30.01 -15.58
CA ASP A 162 -10.47 -30.10 -15.25
C ASP A 162 -9.80 -28.71 -15.12
N VAL A 163 -10.60 -27.64 -15.18
CA VAL A 163 -10.13 -26.25 -15.19
C VAL A 163 -10.66 -25.52 -13.97
N GLU A 164 -9.74 -25.12 -13.10
CA GLU A 164 -10.03 -24.22 -11.99
C GLU A 164 -9.84 -22.77 -12.46
N GLN A 165 -10.84 -21.93 -12.21
CA GLN A 165 -10.82 -20.53 -12.58
C GLN A 165 -10.85 -19.69 -11.30
N PHE A 166 -9.87 -18.80 -11.16
CA PHE A 166 -9.74 -17.90 -10.04
C PHE A 166 -9.75 -16.46 -10.55
N THR A 167 -10.50 -15.60 -9.86
CA THR A 167 -10.45 -14.15 -10.05
C THR A 167 -10.03 -13.49 -8.75
N ARG A 168 -9.17 -12.46 -8.86
CA ARG A 168 -8.69 -11.69 -7.72
C ARG A 168 -8.80 -10.20 -7.99
N GLY A 169 -9.26 -9.46 -7.00
CA GLY A 169 -9.24 -8.01 -7.03
C GLY A 169 -7.81 -7.50 -6.92
N CYS A 170 -7.44 -6.56 -7.79
CA CYS A 170 -6.10 -5.96 -7.82
C CYS A 170 -6.19 -4.43 -7.97
N PRO A 171 -5.23 -3.67 -7.41
CA PRO A 171 -5.18 -2.23 -7.61
C PRO A 171 -4.62 -1.89 -8.98
N LEU A 172 -5.34 -1.08 -9.74
CA LEU A 172 -4.87 -0.47 -10.99
C LEU A 172 -3.92 0.71 -10.70
N SER A 173 -3.24 1.20 -11.73
CA SER A 173 -2.30 2.32 -11.71
C SER A 173 -2.89 3.60 -11.11
N ASN A 174 -4.19 3.81 -11.33
CA ASN A 174 -4.96 4.91 -10.79
C ASN A 174 -5.64 4.61 -9.44
N LEU A 175 -5.29 3.48 -8.81
CA LEU A 175 -5.85 2.94 -7.58
C LEU A 175 -7.35 2.58 -7.66
N GLN A 176 -7.93 2.47 -8.86
CA GLN A 176 -9.23 1.82 -9.03
C GLN A 176 -9.06 0.30 -8.88
N ARG A 177 -10.17 -0.39 -8.61
CA ARG A 177 -10.17 -1.86 -8.58
C ARG A 177 -10.21 -2.40 -10.01
N GLY A 178 -9.33 -3.34 -10.29
CA GLY A 178 -9.35 -4.20 -11.46
C GLY A 178 -9.50 -5.65 -11.07
N THR A 179 -9.46 -6.53 -12.07
CA THR A 179 -9.50 -7.97 -11.90
C THR A 179 -8.28 -8.60 -12.53
N GLU A 180 -7.65 -9.48 -11.78
CA GLU A 180 -6.64 -10.43 -12.22
C GLU A 180 -7.33 -11.79 -12.39
N TYR A 181 -7.11 -12.42 -13.55
CA TYR A 181 -7.67 -13.72 -13.89
C TYR A 181 -6.56 -14.77 -13.93
N THR A 182 -6.78 -15.89 -13.25
CA THR A 182 -5.87 -17.02 -13.18
C THR A 182 -6.63 -18.30 -13.49
N TRP A 183 -6.20 -19.03 -14.52
CA TRP A 183 -6.77 -20.32 -14.88
C TRP A 183 -5.74 -21.41 -14.66
N ARG A 184 -6.16 -22.52 -14.06
CA ARG A 184 -5.31 -23.67 -13.76
C ARG A 184 -5.96 -24.93 -14.31
N TRP A 185 -5.20 -25.67 -15.11
CA TRP A 185 -5.58 -26.98 -15.63
C TRP A 185 -4.82 -28.02 -14.85
N GLN A 186 -5.54 -28.78 -14.02
CA GLN A 186 -4.97 -29.93 -13.34
C GLN A 186 -5.40 -31.18 -14.11
N VAL A 187 -4.44 -31.96 -14.60
CA VAL A 187 -4.69 -33.27 -15.20
C VAL A 187 -4.48 -34.31 -14.08
N PRO A 188 -5.56 -34.82 -13.46
CA PRO A 188 -5.42 -35.77 -12.36
C PRO A 188 -4.96 -37.14 -12.87
N SER A 189 -4.11 -37.79 -12.08
CA SER A 189 -3.73 -39.19 -12.27
C SER A 189 -4.72 -40.19 -11.70
N ASP A 190 -5.47 -39.83 -10.65
CA ASP A 190 -6.54 -40.66 -10.07
C ASP A 190 -7.58 -39.76 -9.38
N PRO A 191 -8.90 -40.06 -9.44
CA PRO A 191 -9.96 -39.21 -8.90
C PRO A 191 -10.23 -39.43 -7.41
N GLU A 192 -9.38 -40.17 -6.69
CA GLU A 192 -9.55 -40.40 -5.24
C GLU A 192 -8.63 -39.47 -4.44
N ASP A 193 -9.29 -38.56 -3.72
CA ASP A 193 -8.81 -37.44 -2.88
C ASP A 193 -7.94 -37.87 -1.67
N GLU A 194 -7.03 -38.84 -1.84
CA GLU A 194 -6.08 -39.26 -0.81
C GLU A 194 -4.82 -38.38 -0.85
N GLN A 195 -4.50 -37.75 0.29
CA GLN A 195 -3.27 -36.96 0.45
C GLN A 195 -2.05 -37.82 0.14
N GLN A 196 -1.42 -37.58 -1.02
CA GLN A 196 -0.18 -38.23 -1.41
C GLN A 196 0.91 -38.02 -0.36
N THR A 197 1.50 -39.13 0.09
CA THR A 197 2.65 -39.13 0.99
C THR A 197 3.90 -38.55 0.30
N ASP A 198 4.86 -38.05 1.08
CA ASP A 198 6.10 -37.51 0.52
C ASP A 198 6.90 -38.57 -0.28
N ALA A 199 6.77 -39.85 0.07
CA ALA A 199 7.39 -40.96 -0.64
C ALA A 199 6.75 -41.25 -2.01
N GLU A 200 5.43 -41.09 -2.13
CA GLU A 200 4.72 -41.19 -3.41
C GLU A 200 5.07 -40.00 -4.30
N ARG A 201 5.17 -38.80 -3.72
CA ARG A 201 5.60 -37.59 -4.45
C ARG A 201 7.03 -37.69 -4.99
N GLU A 202 7.93 -38.34 -4.26
CA GLU A 202 9.29 -38.61 -4.74
C GLU A 202 9.31 -39.72 -5.81
N ALA A 203 8.47 -40.74 -5.66
CA ALA A 203 8.32 -41.80 -6.65
C ALA A 203 7.74 -41.31 -7.98
N ASP A 204 6.92 -40.26 -7.97
CA ASP A 204 6.28 -39.68 -9.16
C ASP A 204 7.14 -38.64 -9.90
N GLN A 205 8.30 -38.27 -9.35
CA GLN A 205 9.22 -37.38 -10.03
C GLN A 205 9.78 -38.01 -11.29
N LEU A 206 9.73 -37.25 -12.38
CA LEU A 206 10.39 -37.57 -13.62
C LEU A 206 11.83 -37.06 -13.58
N PRO A 207 12.78 -37.74 -14.25
CA PRO A 207 14.11 -37.20 -14.43
C PRO A 207 14.07 -35.93 -15.31
N ASP A 208 14.97 -34.99 -15.05
CA ASP A 208 14.98 -33.65 -15.66
C ASP A 208 14.95 -33.68 -17.21
N ASP A 209 15.63 -34.65 -17.83
CA ASP A 209 15.69 -34.77 -19.29
C ASP A 209 14.36 -35.19 -19.92
N GLU A 210 13.54 -35.95 -19.19
CA GLU A 210 12.19 -36.34 -19.59
C GLU A 210 11.21 -35.19 -19.35
N VAL A 211 11.35 -34.47 -18.23
CA VAL A 211 10.59 -33.24 -17.95
C VAL A 211 10.80 -32.21 -19.06
N ASP A 212 12.07 -31.90 -19.39
CA ASP A 212 12.40 -30.94 -20.45
C ASP A 212 11.84 -31.36 -21.80
N ARG A 213 11.87 -32.65 -22.11
CA ARG A 213 11.32 -33.19 -23.36
C ARG A 213 9.81 -33.01 -23.45
N ARG A 214 9.08 -33.32 -22.36
CA ARG A 214 7.61 -33.20 -22.29
C ARG A 214 7.14 -31.75 -22.27
N LEU A 215 7.90 -30.87 -21.63
CA LEU A 215 7.53 -29.46 -21.49
C LEU A 215 8.07 -28.55 -22.59
N ALA A 216 8.98 -29.02 -23.46
CA ALA A 216 9.49 -28.23 -24.58
C ALA A 216 8.39 -27.67 -25.51
N PRO A 217 7.32 -28.42 -25.86
CA PRO A 217 6.20 -27.88 -26.63
C PRO A 217 5.42 -26.79 -25.88
N VAL A 218 5.21 -26.95 -24.57
CA VAL A 218 4.53 -25.95 -23.72
C VAL A 218 5.34 -24.66 -23.63
N ARG A 219 6.66 -24.78 -23.48
CA ARG A 219 7.59 -23.65 -23.51
C ARG A 219 7.44 -22.84 -24.80
N GLN A 220 7.23 -23.50 -25.93
CA GLN A 220 6.98 -22.83 -27.20
C GLN A 220 5.63 -22.09 -27.20
N VAL A 221 4.57 -22.68 -26.66
CA VAL A 221 3.25 -22.02 -26.53
C VAL A 221 3.36 -20.74 -25.70
N PHE A 222 4.07 -20.78 -24.57
CA PHE A 222 4.28 -19.60 -23.73
C PHE A 222 5.08 -18.50 -24.44
N ARG A 223 6.14 -18.87 -25.17
CA ARG A 223 6.91 -17.90 -25.98
C ARG A 223 6.07 -17.28 -27.09
N ASP A 224 5.27 -18.08 -27.78
CA ASP A 224 4.37 -17.60 -28.83
C ASP A 224 3.28 -16.66 -28.27
N ALA A 225 2.94 -16.80 -26.99
CA ALA A 225 2.06 -15.89 -26.25
C ALA A 225 2.79 -14.62 -25.74
N GLY A 226 4.08 -14.47 -26.01
CA GLY A 226 4.88 -13.30 -25.62
C GLY A 226 5.56 -13.40 -24.25
N LEU A 227 5.53 -14.57 -23.61
CA LEU A 227 6.17 -14.81 -22.32
C LEU A 227 7.65 -15.16 -22.48
N ARG A 228 8.44 -14.83 -21.46
CA ARG A 228 9.88 -15.10 -21.38
C ARG A 228 10.17 -16.11 -20.28
N ASP A 229 10.92 -17.14 -20.62
CA ASP A 229 11.38 -18.16 -19.68
C ASP A 229 12.21 -17.52 -18.55
N THR A 230 11.94 -17.92 -17.31
CA THR A 230 12.67 -17.48 -16.10
C THR A 230 12.98 -18.69 -15.20
N ASP A 231 13.66 -18.45 -14.09
CA ASP A 231 14.07 -19.50 -13.16
C ASP A 231 12.85 -20.20 -12.54
N PRO A 232 12.75 -21.55 -12.59
CA PRO A 232 11.58 -22.27 -12.11
C PRO A 232 11.51 -22.25 -10.57
N HIS A 233 10.65 -21.40 -10.00
CA HIS A 233 10.45 -21.32 -8.55
C HIS A 233 9.39 -22.34 -8.10
N GLY A 234 9.80 -23.59 -7.84
CA GLY A 234 8.89 -24.66 -7.41
C GLY A 234 8.01 -25.24 -8.52
N TRP A 235 8.22 -24.81 -9.77
CA TRP A 235 7.62 -25.34 -10.98
C TRP A 235 8.70 -25.93 -11.88
N HIS A 236 8.34 -26.69 -12.92
CA HIS A 236 9.32 -27.15 -13.90
C HIS A 236 9.56 -26.12 -15.01
N ILE A 237 8.54 -25.30 -15.33
CA ILE A 237 8.66 -24.11 -16.19
C ILE A 237 7.93 -22.95 -15.51
N ARG A 238 8.57 -21.78 -15.57
CA ARG A 238 7.97 -20.49 -15.26
C ARG A 238 8.29 -19.50 -16.38
N ALA A 239 7.31 -18.74 -16.82
CA ALA A 239 7.45 -17.72 -17.84
C ALA A 239 6.72 -16.43 -17.44
N LEU A 240 7.35 -15.28 -17.68
CA LEU A 240 6.82 -13.96 -17.30
C LEU A 240 6.57 -13.09 -18.53
N GLY A 241 5.52 -12.28 -18.47
CA GLY A 241 5.17 -11.31 -19.50
C GLY A 241 5.17 -9.88 -18.96
N ASP A 242 5.42 -8.93 -19.87
CA ASP A 242 5.30 -7.49 -19.58
C ASP A 242 4.02 -6.90 -20.21
N ASP A 243 3.16 -7.75 -20.77
CA ASP A 243 1.92 -7.37 -21.45
C ASP A 243 0.69 -7.80 -20.62
N TRP A 244 -0.45 -8.07 -21.25
CA TRP A 244 -1.67 -8.53 -20.61
C TRP A 244 -1.54 -9.87 -19.87
N LEU A 245 -0.63 -10.76 -20.31
CA LEU A 245 -0.26 -11.97 -19.58
C LEU A 245 0.89 -11.64 -18.63
N ALA A 246 0.68 -11.88 -17.34
CA ALA A 246 1.68 -11.62 -16.32
C ALA A 246 2.60 -12.84 -16.14
N GLU A 247 2.02 -14.02 -16.00
CA GLU A 247 2.76 -15.22 -15.64
C GLU A 247 2.12 -16.48 -16.23
N ALA A 248 2.94 -17.46 -16.60
CA ALA A 248 2.49 -18.81 -16.86
C ALA A 248 3.47 -19.82 -16.27
N ASN A 249 2.91 -20.89 -15.72
CA ASN A 249 3.65 -21.97 -15.09
C ASN A 249 3.20 -23.31 -15.65
N ALA A 250 4.12 -24.27 -15.72
CA ALA A 250 3.81 -25.64 -16.05
C ALA A 250 4.66 -26.63 -15.26
N SER A 251 4.05 -27.74 -14.87
CA SER A 251 4.72 -28.88 -14.25
C SER A 251 4.16 -30.18 -14.81
N VAL A 252 5.01 -31.21 -14.79
CA VAL A 252 4.64 -32.57 -15.19
C VAL A 252 5.30 -33.54 -14.23
N THR A 253 4.57 -34.57 -13.85
CA THR A 253 5.05 -35.72 -13.10
C THR A 253 4.87 -36.98 -13.96
N LYS A 254 5.16 -38.16 -13.42
CA LYS A 254 4.90 -39.42 -14.12
C LYS A 254 3.43 -39.55 -14.53
N GLU A 255 2.53 -39.08 -13.69
CA GLU A 255 1.10 -39.39 -13.79
C GLU A 255 0.20 -38.14 -13.87
N SER A 256 0.71 -36.95 -13.54
CA SER A 256 -0.06 -35.69 -13.57
C SER A 256 0.63 -34.58 -14.35
N GLY A 257 -0.18 -33.63 -14.82
CA GLY A 257 0.27 -32.41 -15.46
C GLY A 257 -0.50 -31.22 -14.90
N ASP A 258 0.17 -30.09 -14.73
CA ASP A 258 -0.43 -28.86 -14.25
C ASP A 258 0.04 -27.68 -15.09
N VAL A 259 -0.91 -26.88 -15.54
CA VAL A 259 -0.66 -25.65 -16.30
C VAL A 259 -1.42 -24.53 -15.62
N MET A 260 -0.74 -23.43 -15.33
CA MET A 260 -1.36 -22.23 -14.78
C MET A 260 -1.02 -21.04 -15.67
N VAL A 261 -2.01 -20.22 -15.99
CA VAL A 261 -1.83 -18.99 -16.77
C VAL A 261 -2.55 -17.85 -16.06
N GLU A 262 -1.86 -16.71 -15.95
CA GLU A 262 -2.28 -15.56 -15.16
C GLU A 262 -2.12 -14.26 -15.96
N THR A 263 -3.10 -13.39 -15.82
CA THR A 263 -3.12 -12.06 -16.45
C THR A 263 -2.56 -11.00 -15.53
N THR A 264 -2.15 -9.87 -16.09
CA THR A 264 -1.94 -8.64 -15.31
C THR A 264 -3.28 -8.11 -14.80
N CYS A 265 -3.23 -7.08 -13.95
CA CYS A 265 -4.44 -6.42 -13.48
C CYS A 265 -5.14 -5.69 -14.63
N LEU A 266 -6.35 -6.12 -14.98
CA LEU A 266 -7.16 -5.53 -16.05
C LEU A 266 -8.34 -4.74 -15.49
N ALA A 267 -8.72 -3.68 -16.19
CA ALA A 267 -9.87 -2.86 -15.84
C ALA A 267 -11.17 -3.59 -16.19
N GLY A 268 -12.12 -3.57 -15.26
CA GLY A 268 -13.37 -4.33 -15.37
C GLY A 268 -13.29 -5.71 -14.71
N GLY A 269 -14.34 -6.51 -14.89
CA GLY A 269 -14.47 -7.80 -14.22
C GLY A 269 -15.14 -7.74 -12.85
N PRO A 270 -15.37 -8.91 -12.21
CA PRO A 270 -16.06 -9.01 -10.93
C PRO A 270 -15.26 -8.47 -9.74
N GLY A 271 -13.93 -8.29 -9.87
CA GLY A 271 -13.04 -7.97 -8.77
C GLY A 271 -12.78 -9.15 -7.84
N ASP A 272 -12.45 -8.86 -6.58
CA ASP A 272 -12.37 -9.79 -5.46
C ASP A 272 -13.78 -10.32 -5.18
N GLY A 273 -14.11 -11.47 -5.79
CA GLY A 273 -15.44 -12.10 -5.87
C GLY A 273 -16.08 -12.51 -4.53
N TYR A 274 -16.26 -11.55 -3.63
CA TYR A 274 -17.27 -11.61 -2.59
C TYR A 274 -18.51 -10.93 -3.16
N ASP A 275 -19.40 -11.73 -3.74
CA ASP A 275 -20.79 -11.33 -3.85
C ASP A 275 -21.30 -11.10 -2.42
N ASP A 276 -21.56 -9.84 -2.07
CA ASP A 276 -22.32 -9.48 -0.87
C ASP A 276 -23.77 -9.99 -1.05
N GLU A 277 -24.05 -11.23 -0.63
CA GLU A 277 -25.39 -11.70 -0.28
C GLU A 277 -25.69 -11.52 1.22
#